data_AF-A0A2N0LM76-F1
#
_entry.id   AF-A0A2N0LM76-F1
#
_cell.length_a   1.000
_cell.length_b   1.000
_cell.length_c   1.000
_cell.angle_alpha   90.00
_cell.angle_beta   90.00
_cell.angle_gamma   90.00
#
_symmetry.space_group_name_H-M   'P 1'
#
loop_
_entity.id
_entity.type
_entity.pdbx_description
1 polymer ?
#
loop_
_entity_poly.entity_id
_entity_poly.type
_entity_poly.pdbx_seq_one_letter_code
_entity_poly.pdbx_strand_id
1 'polypeptide(L)'
;MLEHKGIRWGYVFLKASSYLDTEEFHELMVQAVEMFLAGEHERKVKGGEYEGRLYTEQRYELIGTMGGQRFDADLETSRGRDHASFLVNEQTQGGGAAISLN
;
A
#
# COMPACT_ATOMS: atom_id res chain seq x y z
N MET A 1 6.99 -4.62 -25.75
CA MET A 1 6.40 -4.81 -24.41
C MET A 1 6.30 -6.32 -24.21
N LEU A 2 7.12 -6.92 -23.36
CA LEU A 2 7.10 -8.37 -23.12
C LEU A 2 5.84 -8.68 -22.30
N GLU A 3 4.84 -9.30 -22.93
CA GLU A 3 3.69 -9.86 -22.23
C GLU A 3 4.18 -10.89 -21.21
N HIS A 4 4.16 -10.52 -19.93
CA HIS A 4 4.54 -11.42 -18.84
C HIS A 4 3.43 -12.45 -18.65
N LYS A 5 3.69 -13.70 -19.03
CA LYS A 5 2.79 -14.87 -18.87
C LYS A 5 2.93 -15.59 -17.51
N GLY A 6 3.62 -14.98 -16.55
CA GLY A 6 3.83 -15.53 -15.20
C GLY A 6 2.69 -15.19 -14.24
N ILE A 7 2.54 -15.97 -13.18
CA ILE A 7 1.65 -15.63 -12.06
C ILE A 7 2.19 -14.34 -11.40
N ARG A 8 1.35 -13.30 -11.39
CA ARG A 8 1.55 -12.10 -10.59
C ARG A 8 0.92 -12.32 -9.23
N TRP A 9 1.67 -12.09 -8.18
CA TRP A 9 1.16 -12.14 -6.82
C TRP A 9 1.85 -11.05 -6.02
N GLY A 10 1.22 -10.60 -4.96
CA GLY A 10 1.78 -9.54 -4.13
C GLY A 10 1.27 -9.64 -2.71
N TYR A 11 1.77 -8.74 -1.87
CA TYR A 11 1.27 -8.59 -0.52
C TYR A 11 1.25 -7.12 -0.14
N VAL A 12 0.36 -6.82 0.79
CA VAL A 12 0.38 -5.57 1.53
C VAL A 12 0.55 -5.90 3.00
N PHE A 13 1.47 -5.19 3.65
CA PHE A 13 1.72 -5.34 5.08
C PHE A 13 1.43 -4.03 5.79
N LEU A 14 0.55 -4.06 6.81
CA LEU A 14 0.31 -2.93 7.69
C LEU A 14 1.34 -2.87 8.82
N LYS A 15 1.93 -1.70 9.02
CA LYS A 15 2.86 -1.43 10.12
C LYS A 15 2.19 -0.81 11.35
N ALA A 16 1.13 -0.02 11.18
CA ALA A 16 0.40 0.63 12.27
C ALA A 16 -0.96 1.17 11.80
N SER A 17 -1.98 1.15 12.67
CA SER A 17 -3.18 2.00 12.68
C SER A 17 -3.84 1.82 14.04
N SER A 18 -4.40 2.89 14.61
CA SER A 18 -4.98 2.86 15.96
C SER A 18 -6.51 2.96 15.97
N TYR A 19 -7.09 3.62 14.97
CA TYR A 19 -8.50 4.05 14.98
C TYR A 19 -9.29 3.64 13.75
N LEU A 20 -8.75 2.82 12.85
CA LEU A 20 -9.54 2.17 11.82
C LEU A 20 -10.00 0.79 12.30
N ASP A 21 -11.22 0.41 11.92
CA ASP A 21 -11.63 -0.98 12.03
C ASP A 21 -11.08 -1.83 10.86
N THR A 22 -11.44 -3.12 10.83
CA THR A 22 -10.92 -4.06 9.83
C THR A 22 -11.42 -3.78 8.42
N GLU A 23 -12.67 -3.31 8.26
CA GLU A 23 -13.25 -3.02 6.96
C GLU A 23 -12.64 -1.76 6.38
N GLU A 24 -12.54 -0.70 7.20
CA GLU A 24 -11.92 0.57 6.83
C GLU A 24 -10.44 0.41 6.47
N PHE A 25 -9.73 -0.41 7.24
CA PHE A 25 -8.35 -0.77 6.95
C PHE A 25 -8.23 -1.50 5.60
N HIS A 26 -9.14 -2.43 5.31
CA HIS A 26 -9.14 -3.17 4.06
C HIS A 26 -9.37 -2.25 2.86
N GLU A 27 -10.31 -1.31 2.96
CA GLU A 27 -10.53 -0.30 1.93
C GLU A 27 -9.28 0.53 1.67
N LEU A 28 -8.63 1.03 2.73
CA LEU A 28 -7.42 1.83 2.61
C LEU A 28 -6.26 1.02 1.99
N MET A 29 -6.16 -0.27 2.34
CA MET A 29 -5.20 -1.19 1.75
C MET A 29 -5.43 -1.40 0.26
N VAL A 30 -6.69 -1.59 -0.17
CA VAL A 30 -7.04 -1.70 -1.60
C VAL A 30 -6.60 -0.45 -2.35
N GLN A 31 -6.86 0.74 -1.79
CA GLN A 31 -6.43 1.98 -2.43
C GLN A 31 -4.90 2.11 -2.54
N ALA A 32 -4.13 1.64 -1.56
CA ALA A 32 -2.67 1.61 -1.65
C ALA A 32 -2.18 0.70 -2.78
N VAL A 33 -2.83 -0.46 -2.99
CA VAL A 33 -2.52 -1.36 -4.11
C VAL A 33 -2.85 -0.71 -5.44
N GLU A 34 -4.02 -0.10 -5.57
CA GLU A 34 -4.40 0.60 -6.79
C GLU A 34 -3.42 1.71 -7.14
N MET A 35 -3.03 2.51 -6.14
CA MET A 35 -2.02 3.56 -6.32
C MET A 35 -0.69 2.98 -6.76
N PHE A 36 -0.23 1.88 -6.15
CA PHE A 36 1.00 1.19 -6.55
C PHE A 36 0.95 0.72 -8.00
N LEU A 37 -0.15 0.10 -8.43
CA LEU A 37 -0.31 -0.39 -9.81
C LEU A 37 -0.43 0.76 -10.83
N ALA A 38 -0.97 1.90 -10.42
CA ALA A 38 -1.11 3.09 -11.26
C ALA A 38 0.13 4.00 -11.26
N GLY A 39 1.12 3.74 -10.39
CA GLY A 39 2.26 4.64 -10.19
C GLY A 39 1.87 5.98 -9.54
N GLU A 40 0.77 6.02 -8.78
CA GLU A 40 0.29 7.23 -8.11
C GLU A 40 1.10 7.52 -6.83
N HIS A 41 1.46 8.79 -6.65
CA HIS A 41 2.23 9.23 -5.48
C HIS A 41 1.35 9.68 -4.30
N GLU A 42 0.15 10.18 -4.58
CA GLU A 42 -0.73 10.75 -3.57
C GLU A 42 -2.19 10.65 -4.00
N ARG A 43 -3.07 10.34 -3.05
CA ARG A 43 -4.53 10.30 -3.23
C ARG A 43 -5.22 10.82 -1.97
N LYS A 44 -6.26 11.63 -2.16
CA LYS A 44 -7.21 11.94 -1.07
C LYS A 44 -8.12 10.75 -0.86
N VAL A 45 -8.25 10.30 0.37
CA VAL A 45 -9.02 9.10 0.74
C VAL A 45 -10.13 9.47 1.71
N LYS A 46 -11.25 8.76 1.63
CA LYS A 46 -12.38 8.92 2.54
C LYS A 46 -13.11 7.58 2.67
N GLY A 47 -13.35 7.16 3.90
CA GLY A 47 -14.17 6.00 4.25
C GLY A 47 -15.37 6.40 5.09
N GLY A 48 -15.94 5.43 5.81
CA GLY A 48 -17.07 5.64 6.72
C GLY A 48 -16.73 6.60 7.87
N GLU A 49 -15.69 6.31 8.66
CA GLU A 49 -15.30 7.10 9.83
C GLU A 49 -14.00 7.89 9.66
N TYR A 50 -13.45 7.96 8.44
CA TYR A 50 -12.19 8.67 8.20
C TYR A 50 -12.17 9.49 6.91
N GLU A 51 -11.37 10.55 6.91
CA GLU A 51 -10.90 11.24 5.71
C GLU A 51 -9.41 11.56 5.84
N GLY A 52 -8.69 11.69 4.72
CA GLY A 52 -7.27 11.96 4.80
C GLY A 52 -6.54 11.87 3.48
N ARG A 53 -5.24 11.57 3.59
CA ARG A 53 -4.32 11.51 2.47
C ARG A 53 -3.48 10.24 2.55
N LEU A 54 -3.52 9.45 1.49
CA LEU A 54 -2.64 8.30 1.27
C LEU A 54 -1.54 8.72 0.28
N TYR A 55 -0.28 8.46 0.60
CA TYR A 55 0.86 8.93 -0.18
C TYR A 55 2.07 8.00 -0.10
N THR A 56 3.00 8.18 -1.03
CA THR A 56 4.24 7.42 -1.10
C THR A 56 5.36 8.30 -1.66
N GLU A 57 6.55 8.14 -1.08
CA GLU A 57 7.80 8.69 -1.62
C GLU A 57 8.46 7.73 -2.61
N GLN A 58 7.76 6.64 -3.00
CA GLN A 58 8.28 5.53 -3.81
C GLN A 58 9.54 4.86 -3.22
N ARG A 59 9.78 5.06 -1.92
CA ARG A 59 10.87 4.39 -1.21
C ARG A 59 10.53 2.93 -0.99
N TYR A 60 11.52 2.06 -1.24
CA TYR A 60 11.44 0.66 -0.86
C TYR A 60 11.94 0.48 0.57
N GLU A 61 11.16 -0.17 1.44
CA GLU A 61 11.54 -0.49 2.81
C GLU A 61 11.50 -1.99 3.07
N LEU A 62 12.25 -2.44 4.09
CA LEU A 62 12.31 -3.82 4.56
C LEU A 62 11.82 -3.92 6.01
N ILE A 63 10.94 -4.88 6.28
CA ILE A 63 10.53 -5.30 7.62
C ILE A 63 10.79 -6.81 7.73
N GLY A 64 11.84 -7.18 8.48
CA GLY A 64 12.31 -8.56 8.52
C GLY A 64 12.74 -9.03 7.13
N THR A 65 12.09 -10.09 6.62
CA THR A 65 12.32 -10.63 5.27
C THR A 65 11.34 -10.11 4.23
N MET A 66 10.37 -9.29 4.62
CA MET A 66 9.38 -8.69 3.72
C MET A 66 9.87 -7.31 3.30
N GLY A 67 9.69 -6.96 2.04
CA GLY A 67 10.04 -5.65 1.51
C GLY A 67 8.99 -5.15 0.53
N GLY A 68 8.83 -3.85 0.43
CA GLY A 68 7.88 -3.25 -0.49
C GLY A 68 8.01 -1.74 -0.56
N GLN A 69 7.32 -1.16 -1.53
CA GLN A 69 7.15 0.28 -1.58
C GLN A 69 6.33 0.74 -0.37
N ARG A 70 6.83 1.73 0.35
CA ARG A 70 6.12 2.28 1.50
C ARG A 70 5.05 3.26 1.07
N PHE A 71 3.86 3.07 1.59
CA PHE A 71 2.78 4.03 1.61
C PHE A 71 2.51 4.47 3.04
N ASP A 72 2.16 5.73 3.21
CA ASP A 72 1.81 6.35 4.47
C ASP A 72 0.43 7.01 4.30
N ALA A 73 -0.40 6.97 5.33
CA ALA A 73 -1.73 7.55 5.36
C ALA A 73 -1.88 8.41 6.60
N ASP A 74 -2.15 9.70 6.40
CA ASP A 74 -2.50 10.64 7.47
C ASP A 74 -4.02 10.81 7.47
N LEU A 75 -4.66 10.45 8.58
CA LEU A 75 -6.12 10.31 8.66
C LEU A 75 -6.70 11.16 9.81
N GLU A 76 -7.85 11.75 9.55
CA GLU A 76 -8.71 12.36 10.56
C GLU A 76 -9.94 11.45 10.75
N THR A 77 -10.20 11.05 11.99
CA THR A 77 -11.33 10.17 12.35
C THR A 77 -12.20 10.83 13.42
N SER A 78 -13.38 10.27 13.66
CA SER A 78 -14.24 10.68 14.80
C SER A 78 -13.57 10.49 16.17
N ARG A 79 -12.54 9.63 16.25
CA ARG A 79 -11.74 9.34 17.46
C ARG A 79 -10.45 10.16 17.56
N GLY A 80 -10.16 11.00 16.57
CA GLY A 80 -8.96 11.83 16.46
C GLY A 80 -8.07 11.45 15.27
N ARG A 81 -6.86 12.01 15.26
CA ARG A 81 -5.86 11.75 14.21
C ARG A 81 -5.33 10.33 14.29
N ASP A 82 -5.25 9.66 13.15
CA ASP A 82 -4.58 8.37 13.02
C ASP A 82 -3.50 8.45 11.92
N HIS A 83 -2.56 7.51 11.99
CA HIS A 83 -1.55 7.34 10.97
C HIS A 83 -1.37 5.86 10.67
N ALA A 84 -1.40 5.52 9.38
CA ALA A 84 -1.15 4.17 8.92
C ALA A 84 0.00 4.09 7.93
N SER A 85 0.77 3.00 7.99
CA SER A 85 1.83 2.75 7.00
C SER A 85 1.72 1.35 6.43
N PHE A 86 1.95 1.22 5.12
CA PHE A 86 1.82 0.00 4.36
C PHE A 86 3.12 -0.28 3.60
N LEU A 87 3.48 -1.56 3.45
CA LEU A 87 4.43 -1.99 2.42
C LEU A 87 3.66 -2.74 1.34
N VAL A 88 3.71 -2.25 0.10
CA VAL A 88 3.09 -2.88 -1.07
C VAL A 88 4.19 -3.46 -1.96
N ASN A 89 4.06 -4.73 -2.34
CA ASN A 89 5.02 -5.38 -3.23
C ASN A 89 4.31 -6.31 -4.22
N GLU A 90 4.71 -6.24 -5.48
CA GLU A 90 4.35 -7.17 -6.55
C GLU A 90 5.56 -8.05 -6.91
N GLN A 91 5.32 -9.35 -6.96
CA GLN A 91 6.26 -10.39 -7.36
C GLN A 91 5.75 -11.07 -8.63
N THR A 92 6.66 -11.30 -9.57
CA THR A 92 6.37 -12.06 -10.78
C THR A 92 7.26 -13.30 -10.80
N GLN A 93 6.67 -14.50 -10.92
CA GLN A 93 7.48 -15.71 -11.09
C GLN A 93 8.04 -15.76 -12.52
N GLY A 94 9.34 -15.50 -12.67
CA GLY A 94 10.11 -15.65 -13.91
C GLY A 94 11.51 -15.04 -13.80
N GLY A 95 12.52 -15.88 -13.57
CA GLY A 95 13.93 -15.56 -13.81
C GLY A 95 14.51 -14.32 -13.12
N GLY A 96 14.71 -14.39 -11.80
CA GLY A 96 15.40 -13.36 -11.03
C GLY A 96 14.50 -12.76 -9.95
N ALA A 97 15.09 -12.22 -8.88
CA ALA A 97 14.39 -11.47 -7.85
C ALA A 97 13.83 -10.15 -8.43
N ALA A 98 12.83 -10.26 -9.30
CA ALA A 98 12.24 -9.17 -10.05
C ALA A 98 11.21 -8.47 -9.16
N ILE A 99 11.71 -7.59 -8.28
CA ILE A 99 10.93 -6.46 -7.79
C ILE A 99 10.51 -5.67 -9.03
N SER A 100 9.21 -5.61 -9.30
CA SER A 100 8.69 -4.76 -10.37
C SER A 100 8.81 -3.31 -9.92
N LEU A 101 9.72 -2.56 -10.55
CA LEU A 101 9.69 -1.09 -10.51
C LEU A 101 8.67 -0.67 -11.57
N ASN A 102 7.38 -0.66 -11.21
CA ASN A 102 6.38 0.05 -12.00
C ASN A 102 6.67 1.55 -11.95
#